data_AF-A0A354J9G2-F1
#
_entry.id   AF-A0A354J9G2-F1
#
_cell.length_a   1.000
_cell.length_b   1.000
_cell.length_c   1.000
_cell.angle_alpha   90.00
_cell.angle_beta   90.00
_cell.angle_gamma   90.00
#
_symmetry.space_group_name_H-M   'P 1'
#
loop_
_entity.id
_entity.type
_entity.pdbx_description
1 polymer ?
#
loop_
_entity_poly.entity_id
_entity_poly.type
_entity_poly.pdbx_seq_one_letter_code
_entity_poly.pdbx_strand_id
1 'polypeptide(L)'
;QDENGVFHMEHYFPYLLGQSVSTREETGINKRVDTEAYTGMCDDYRLGVSLIFYLQNVVEYLEKKKRNMPLNTSFPIFLTALSLEGRILLPIEMDEVQVRNISAETKYRNNLISEAKKGNQDAIDNLTIDDIDLYATVSRRAKKEDIYSIVDTCFIPFGSESDNYSVIATIKECNLIVNSYTKEELYDMQLSCNDIQFRLCINKEDLLGEPMVGRRFKGNLWMQGYVAFNENGKD
;
A
#
# COMPACT_ATOMS: atom_id res chain seq x y z
N GLN A 1 -19.18 -17.72 -21.85
CA GLN A 1 -20.59 -18.04 -22.14
C GLN A 1 -20.63 -19.48 -22.60
N ASP A 2 -21.52 -20.30 -22.04
CA ASP A 2 -21.75 -21.65 -22.56
C ASP A 2 -22.59 -21.61 -23.85
N GLU A 3 -22.80 -22.79 -24.47
CA GLU A 3 -23.61 -22.95 -25.68
C GLU A 3 -25.09 -22.52 -25.50
N ASN A 4 -25.54 -22.30 -24.26
CA ASN A 4 -26.88 -21.83 -23.91
C ASN A 4 -26.93 -20.31 -23.64
N GLY A 5 -25.82 -19.59 -23.84
CA GLY A 5 -25.73 -18.15 -23.59
C GLY A 5 -25.71 -17.76 -22.11
N VAL A 6 -25.56 -18.73 -21.20
CA VAL A 6 -25.47 -18.50 -19.77
C VAL A 6 -24.06 -18.02 -19.44
N PHE A 7 -23.99 -16.86 -18.80
CA PHE A 7 -22.75 -16.33 -18.25
C PHE A 7 -22.44 -17.07 -16.95
N HIS A 8 -21.49 -18.00 -17.00
CA HIS A 8 -20.92 -18.63 -15.82
C HIS A 8 -19.79 -17.74 -15.32
N MET A 9 -20.01 -17.09 -14.18
CA MET A 9 -19.00 -16.28 -13.51
C MET A 9 -18.13 -17.21 -12.66
N GLU A 10 -16.98 -17.61 -13.18
CA GLU A 10 -16.19 -18.70 -12.60
C GLU A 10 -15.43 -18.32 -11.31
N HIS A 11 -15.20 -17.04 -11.03
CA HIS A 11 -14.39 -16.61 -9.88
C HIS A 11 -14.94 -15.33 -9.22
N TYR A 12 -15.30 -15.41 -7.94
CA TYR A 12 -15.52 -14.24 -7.09
C TYR A 12 -14.24 -13.98 -6.30
N PHE A 13 -13.63 -12.81 -6.51
CA PHE A 13 -12.55 -12.35 -5.66
C PHE A 13 -13.11 -11.41 -4.59
N PRO A 14 -12.76 -11.58 -3.31
CA PRO A 14 -13.10 -10.59 -2.31
C PRO A 14 -12.47 -9.25 -2.70
N TYR A 15 -13.19 -8.17 -2.43
CA TYR A 15 -12.72 -6.82 -2.74
C TYR A 15 -13.07 -5.86 -1.62
N LEU A 16 -12.27 -4.80 -1.53
CA LEU A 16 -12.49 -3.67 -0.65
C LEU A 16 -12.39 -2.39 -1.49
N LEU A 17 -13.22 -1.40 -1.20
CA LEU A 17 -13.12 -0.09 -1.84
C LEU A 17 -12.34 0.88 -0.95
N GLY A 18 -11.39 1.58 -1.57
CA GLY A 18 -10.61 2.62 -0.92
C GLY A 18 -11.44 3.90 -0.75
N GLN A 19 -11.16 4.66 0.30
CA GLN A 19 -11.84 5.94 0.58
C GLN A 19 -10.94 7.15 0.32
N SER A 20 -9.62 6.96 0.30
CA SER A 20 -8.63 8.00 0.11
C SER A 20 -7.73 7.69 -1.08
N VAL A 21 -7.31 8.73 -1.78
CA VAL A 21 -6.26 8.60 -2.81
C VAL A 21 -4.95 8.22 -2.14
N SER A 22 -4.41 7.07 -2.49
CA SER A 22 -3.14 6.55 -1.93
C SER A 22 -1.94 7.14 -2.67
N THR A 23 -2.04 7.21 -4.00
CA THR A 23 -0.99 7.76 -4.85
C THR A 23 -1.56 8.31 -6.16
N ARG A 24 -0.75 9.12 -6.84
CA ARG A 24 -1.01 9.70 -8.16
C ARG A 24 0.18 9.46 -9.10
N GLU A 25 0.96 8.41 -8.87
CA GLU A 25 2.07 8.08 -9.76
C GLU A 25 1.57 7.56 -11.11
N GLU A 26 2.42 7.70 -12.13
CA GLU A 26 2.15 7.08 -13.44
C GLU A 26 2.05 5.56 -13.27
N THR A 27 1.03 4.96 -13.87
CA THR A 27 0.70 3.55 -13.65
C THR A 27 0.69 2.78 -14.96
N GLY A 28 1.57 1.80 -15.07
CA GLY A 28 1.51 0.79 -16.13
C GLY A 28 0.49 -0.29 -15.79
N ILE A 29 -0.34 -0.69 -16.75
CA ILE A 29 -1.33 -1.76 -16.56
C ILE A 29 -0.98 -2.95 -17.45
N ASN A 30 -0.80 -4.12 -16.84
CA ASN A 30 -0.33 -5.34 -17.50
C ASN A 30 -1.34 -6.48 -17.30
N LYS A 31 -1.63 -7.22 -18.37
CA LYS A 31 -2.39 -8.47 -18.29
C LYS A 31 -1.49 -9.55 -17.68
N ARG A 32 -2.01 -10.33 -16.72
CA ARG A 32 -1.31 -11.50 -16.20
C ARG A 32 -1.18 -12.57 -17.30
N VAL A 33 -0.11 -13.36 -17.25
CA VAL A 33 0.19 -14.37 -18.29
C VAL A 33 -0.68 -15.61 -18.13
N ASP A 34 -1.05 -15.93 -16.91
CA ASP A 34 -1.71 -17.16 -16.47
C ASP A 34 -3.23 -17.02 -16.30
N THR A 35 -3.74 -15.79 -16.26
CA THR A 35 -5.14 -15.47 -15.93
C THR A 35 -5.68 -14.32 -16.78
N GLU A 36 -7.01 -14.13 -16.78
CA GLU A 36 -7.65 -12.94 -17.37
C GLU A 36 -7.57 -11.70 -16.45
N ALA A 37 -6.81 -11.77 -15.38
CA ALA A 37 -6.61 -10.66 -14.45
C ALA A 37 -5.59 -9.64 -14.98
N TYR A 38 -5.69 -8.43 -14.47
CA TYR A 38 -4.78 -7.32 -14.77
C TYR A 38 -4.14 -6.82 -13.48
N THR A 39 -2.92 -6.33 -13.59
CA THR A 39 -2.18 -5.70 -12.50
C THR A 39 -1.81 -4.28 -12.88
N GLY A 40 -1.88 -3.36 -11.92
CA GLY A 40 -1.28 -2.05 -12.03
C GLY A 40 0.12 -2.07 -11.41
N MET A 41 1.06 -1.34 -12.00
CA MET A 41 2.40 -1.13 -11.50
C MET A 41 2.71 0.37 -11.50
N CYS A 42 3.14 0.91 -10.37
CA CYS A 42 3.59 2.30 -10.26
C CYS A 42 4.79 2.41 -9.31
N ASP A 43 5.67 3.37 -9.58
CA ASP A 43 6.87 3.60 -8.78
C ASP A 43 6.67 4.77 -7.81
N ASP A 44 6.19 4.45 -6.60
CA ASP A 44 6.08 5.43 -5.52
C ASP A 44 7.36 5.41 -4.67
N TYR A 45 8.13 6.49 -4.74
CA TYR A 45 9.43 6.59 -4.06
C TYR A 45 9.33 6.40 -2.55
N ARG A 46 8.16 6.64 -1.95
CA ARG A 46 7.92 6.46 -0.52
C ARG A 46 8.02 5.00 -0.08
N LEU A 47 7.80 4.05 -0.98
CA LEU A 47 7.92 2.61 -0.67
C LEU A 47 9.33 2.06 -0.89
N GLY A 48 10.16 2.73 -1.69
CA GLY A 48 11.48 2.23 -2.08
C GLY A 48 11.45 0.95 -2.94
N VAL A 49 10.26 0.47 -3.32
CA VAL A 49 10.01 -0.68 -4.18
C VAL A 49 8.90 -0.34 -5.18
N SER A 50 8.89 -0.98 -6.35
CA SER A 50 7.79 -0.86 -7.29
C SER A 50 6.53 -1.46 -6.70
N LEU A 51 5.46 -0.67 -6.65
CA LEU A 51 4.16 -1.10 -6.16
C LEU A 51 3.40 -1.78 -7.29
N ILE A 52 3.01 -3.03 -7.08
CA ILE A 52 2.19 -3.83 -7.97
C ILE A 52 0.91 -4.18 -7.23
N PHE A 53 -0.24 -4.06 -7.88
CA PHE A 53 -1.54 -4.34 -7.27
C PHE A 53 -2.48 -5.01 -8.25
N TYR A 54 -3.40 -5.82 -7.72
CA TYR A 54 -4.50 -6.39 -8.50
C TYR A 54 -5.46 -5.28 -8.94
N LEU A 55 -5.69 -5.12 -10.25
CA LEU A 55 -6.59 -4.09 -10.77
C LEU A 55 -8.04 -4.50 -10.57
N GLN A 56 -8.82 -3.71 -9.81
CA GLN A 56 -10.22 -4.02 -9.51
C GLN A 56 -11.17 -3.66 -10.67
N ASN A 57 -10.97 -2.51 -11.32
CA ASN A 57 -11.86 -1.99 -12.36
C ASN A 57 -11.37 -2.26 -13.79
N VAL A 58 -11.05 -3.53 -14.08
CA VAL A 58 -10.53 -3.99 -15.39
C VAL A 58 -11.46 -3.61 -16.55
N VAL A 59 -12.77 -3.73 -16.37
CA VAL A 59 -13.75 -3.40 -17.42
C VAL A 59 -13.62 -1.93 -17.83
N GLU A 60 -13.53 -1.02 -16.86
CA GLU A 60 -13.36 0.42 -17.12
C GLU A 60 -12.04 0.68 -17.87
N TYR A 61 -10.94 0.04 -17.45
CA TYR A 61 -9.66 0.12 -18.15
C TYR A 61 -9.77 -0.34 -19.61
N LEU A 62 -10.41 -1.49 -19.87
CA LEU A 62 -10.55 -2.03 -21.23
C LEU A 62 -11.38 -1.12 -22.14
N GLU A 63 -12.44 -0.49 -21.61
CA GLU A 63 -13.23 0.50 -22.36
C GLU A 63 -12.41 1.73 -22.70
N LYS A 64 -11.63 2.26 -21.75
CA LYS A 64 -10.76 3.43 -21.95
C LYS A 64 -9.62 3.14 -22.92
N LYS A 65 -9.03 1.95 -22.83
CA LYS A 65 -8.00 1.46 -23.76
C LYS A 65 -8.53 1.42 -25.20
N LYS A 66 -9.77 0.95 -25.41
CA LYS A 66 -10.44 0.97 -26.74
C LYS A 66 -10.67 2.39 -27.27
N ARG A 67 -10.80 3.38 -26.38
CA ARG A 67 -10.96 4.80 -26.72
C ARG A 67 -9.64 5.54 -26.89
N ASN A 68 -8.50 4.83 -26.98
CA ASN A 68 -7.15 5.41 -27.11
C ASN A 68 -6.77 6.38 -25.97
N MET A 69 -7.15 6.07 -24.72
CA MET A 69 -6.66 6.80 -23.57
C MET A 69 -5.12 6.80 -23.55
N PRO A 70 -4.45 7.95 -23.35
CA PRO A 70 -3.00 7.99 -23.22
C PRO A 70 -2.55 7.13 -22.04
N LEU A 71 -1.70 6.14 -22.32
CA LEU A 71 -1.23 5.13 -21.38
C LEU A 71 -0.37 5.69 -20.22
N ASN A 72 0.03 6.97 -20.31
CA ASN A 72 1.00 7.61 -19.43
C ASN A 72 0.41 8.77 -18.62
N THR A 73 -0.89 8.70 -18.33
CA THR A 73 -1.54 9.73 -17.50
C THR A 73 -1.55 9.31 -16.05
N SER A 74 -1.14 10.24 -15.19
CA SER A 74 -1.25 10.11 -13.74
C SER A 74 -2.73 10.11 -13.34
N PHE A 75 -3.22 8.96 -12.88
CA PHE A 75 -4.57 8.81 -12.33
C PHE A 75 -4.51 8.66 -10.81
N PRO A 76 -5.51 9.15 -10.07
CA PRO A 76 -5.66 8.81 -8.66
C PRO A 76 -5.83 7.29 -8.50
N ILE A 77 -4.98 6.69 -7.67
CA ILE A 77 -5.04 5.28 -7.30
C ILE A 77 -5.54 5.17 -5.86
N PHE A 78 -6.54 4.34 -5.65
CA PHE A 78 -7.07 3.99 -4.35
C PHE A 78 -6.62 2.56 -4.03
N LEU A 79 -5.64 2.45 -3.13
CA LEU A 79 -5.09 1.16 -2.71
C LEU A 79 -5.92 0.57 -1.57
N THR A 80 -6.11 -0.73 -1.65
CA THR A 80 -6.75 -1.53 -0.62
C THR A 80 -6.03 -2.86 -0.48
N ALA A 81 -6.16 -3.47 0.68
CA ALA A 81 -5.51 -4.73 0.97
C ALA A 81 -6.49 -5.67 1.68
N LEU A 82 -6.28 -6.96 1.42
CA LEU A 82 -6.89 -8.05 2.16
C LEU A 82 -5.80 -8.85 2.84
N SER A 83 -6.08 -9.39 4.03
CA SER A 83 -5.15 -10.23 4.76
C SER A 83 -5.84 -11.46 5.32
N LEU A 84 -5.12 -12.57 5.31
CA LEU A 84 -5.56 -13.86 5.88
C LEU A 84 -5.09 -14.05 7.32
N GLU A 85 -4.09 -13.28 7.76
CA GLU A 85 -3.58 -13.34 9.12
C GLU A 85 -2.86 -12.03 9.48
N GLY A 86 -3.04 -11.57 10.71
CA GLY A 86 -2.44 -10.33 11.17
C GLY A 86 -2.15 -10.33 12.65
N ARG A 87 -1.26 -9.44 13.07
CA ARG A 87 -0.92 -9.22 14.48
C ARG A 87 -0.88 -7.73 14.78
N ILE A 88 -1.41 -7.36 15.93
CA ILE A 88 -1.33 -5.99 16.42
C ILE A 88 -0.12 -5.83 17.33
N LEU A 89 0.74 -4.89 16.96
CA LEU A 89 1.90 -4.48 17.71
C LEU A 89 1.61 -3.20 18.47
N LEU A 90 2.27 -3.03 19.61
CA LEU A 90 2.23 -1.80 20.38
C LEU A 90 2.82 -0.62 19.58
N PRO A 91 2.37 0.61 19.86
CA PRO A 91 3.05 1.81 19.36
C PRO A 91 4.51 1.80 19.82
N ILE A 92 5.37 2.46 19.05
CA ILE A 92 6.72 2.80 19.54
C ILE A 92 6.57 4.03 20.43
N GLU A 93 7.05 3.95 21.67
CA GLU A 93 7.10 5.13 22.54
C GLU A 93 8.05 6.16 21.94
N MET A 94 7.52 7.35 21.64
CA MET A 94 8.29 8.48 21.15
C MET A 94 7.93 9.72 21.94
N ASP A 95 8.94 10.51 22.30
CA ASP A 95 8.75 11.80 22.97
C ASP A 95 8.26 12.87 21.97
N GLU A 96 7.60 13.92 22.44
CA GLU A 96 7.04 14.99 21.59
C GLU A 96 8.10 15.65 20.70
N VAL A 97 9.32 15.78 21.21
CA VAL A 97 10.47 16.30 20.46
C VAL A 97 10.83 15.35 19.31
N GLN A 98 10.81 14.05 19.56
CA GLN A 98 11.11 13.03 18.55
C GLN A 98 10.04 13.04 17.44
N VAL A 99 8.75 13.13 17.81
CA VAL A 99 7.64 13.20 16.85
C VAL A 99 7.76 14.43 15.95
N ARG A 100 8.09 15.61 16.51
CA ARG A 100 8.29 16.83 15.71
C ARG A 100 9.48 16.71 14.76
N ASN A 101 10.58 16.14 15.24
CA ASN A 101 11.79 15.95 14.44
C ASN A 101 11.54 15.02 13.25
N ILE A 102 10.81 13.91 13.43
CA ILE A 102 10.45 12.99 12.34
C ILE A 102 9.67 13.72 11.26
N SER A 103 8.68 14.55 11.63
CA SER A 103 7.89 15.28 10.63
C SER A 103 8.72 16.26 9.80
N ALA A 104 9.76 16.86 10.39
CA ALA A 104 10.68 17.76 9.71
C ALA A 104 11.67 16.98 8.84
N GLU A 105 12.18 15.86 9.35
CA GLU A 105 13.10 14.95 8.67
C GLU A 105 12.45 14.33 7.43
N THR A 106 11.19 13.87 7.52
CA THR A 106 10.44 13.36 6.37
C THR A 106 10.29 14.41 5.27
N LYS A 107 9.97 15.67 5.63
CA LYS A 107 9.88 16.78 4.66
C LYS A 107 11.23 17.07 4.02
N TYR A 108 12.29 17.09 4.81
CA TYR A 108 13.66 17.31 4.31
C TYR A 108 14.09 16.20 3.35
N ARG A 109 13.88 14.93 3.72
CA ARG A 109 14.18 13.76 2.89
C ARG A 109 13.39 13.78 1.58
N ASN A 110 12.10 14.10 1.62
CA ASN A 110 11.26 14.23 0.42
C ASN A 110 11.78 15.33 -0.53
N ASN A 111 12.26 16.45 0.02
CA ASN A 111 12.86 17.51 -0.79
C ASN A 111 14.15 17.05 -1.47
N LEU A 112 15.05 16.37 -0.73
CA LEU A 112 16.26 15.79 -1.30
C LEU A 112 15.97 14.78 -2.41
N ILE A 113 14.98 13.89 -2.23
CA ILE A 113 14.57 12.92 -3.25
C ILE A 113 14.07 13.63 -4.52
N SER A 114 13.26 14.68 -4.36
CA SER A 114 12.77 15.49 -5.49
C SER A 114 13.93 16.15 -6.26
N GLU A 115 14.92 16.70 -5.56
CA GLU A 115 16.09 17.32 -6.20
C GLU A 115 17.02 16.28 -6.85
N ALA A 116 17.21 15.12 -6.21
CA ALA A 116 17.96 14.00 -6.77
C ALA A 116 17.33 13.48 -8.07
N LYS A 117 15.99 13.40 -8.14
CA LYS A 117 15.26 13.05 -9.39
C LYS A 117 15.55 14.02 -10.54
N LYS A 118 15.89 15.27 -10.26
CA LYS A 118 16.28 16.28 -11.25
C LYS A 118 17.77 16.21 -11.62
N GLY A 119 18.53 15.26 -11.07
CA GLY A 119 19.96 15.09 -11.32
C GLY A 119 20.87 15.94 -10.43
N ASN A 120 20.38 16.45 -9.29
CA ASN A 120 21.20 17.21 -8.35
C ASN A 120 22.17 16.29 -7.59
N GLN A 121 23.46 16.40 -7.89
CA GLN A 121 24.50 15.56 -7.29
C GLN A 121 24.62 15.77 -5.77
N ASP A 122 24.51 17.01 -5.28
CA ASP A 122 24.60 17.28 -3.84
C ASP A 122 23.46 16.57 -3.09
N ALA A 123 22.26 16.52 -3.67
CA ALA A 123 21.13 15.82 -3.08
C ALA A 123 21.36 14.29 -3.03
N ILE A 124 21.98 13.73 -4.07
CA ILE A 124 22.35 12.30 -4.14
C ILE A 124 23.40 11.97 -3.08
N ASP A 125 24.43 12.81 -2.95
CA ASP A 125 25.51 12.59 -1.98
C ASP A 125 25.00 12.66 -0.54
N ASN A 126 24.12 13.63 -0.22
CA ASN A 126 23.49 13.74 1.10
C ASN A 126 22.62 12.51 1.41
N LEU A 127 21.76 12.08 0.48
CA LEU A 127 20.95 10.85 0.66
C LEU A 127 21.81 9.61 0.90
N THR A 128 22.97 9.53 0.22
CA THR A 128 23.90 8.39 0.37
C THR A 128 24.54 8.39 1.76
N ILE A 129 24.95 9.55 2.27
CA ILE A 129 25.51 9.68 3.62
C ILE A 129 24.46 9.30 4.68
N ASP A 130 23.23 9.82 4.53
CA ASP A 130 22.13 9.52 5.44
C ASP A 130 21.81 8.02 5.49
N ASP A 131 21.82 7.34 4.34
CA ASP A 131 21.56 5.90 4.26
C ASP A 131 22.68 5.07 4.94
N ILE A 132 23.94 5.50 4.84
CA ILE A 132 25.07 4.86 5.54
C ILE A 132 24.90 4.99 7.06
N ASP A 133 24.57 6.19 7.54
CA ASP A 133 24.38 6.48 8.96
C ASP A 133 23.14 5.75 9.54
N LEU A 134 22.06 5.68 8.76
CA LEU A 134 20.87 4.91 9.10
C LEU A 134 21.19 3.42 9.23
N TYR A 135 21.88 2.84 8.25
CA TYR A 135 22.29 1.43 8.27
C TYR A 135 23.17 1.12 9.49
N ALA A 136 24.16 1.97 9.78
CA ALA A 136 25.04 1.82 10.94
C ALA A 136 24.26 1.90 12.27
N THR A 137 23.26 2.78 12.35
CA THR A 137 22.42 2.96 13.53
C THR A 137 21.48 1.77 13.75
N VAL A 138 20.77 1.34 12.70
CA VAL A 138 19.88 0.18 12.73
C VAL A 138 20.64 -1.09 13.10
N SER A 139 21.79 -1.34 12.47
CA SER A 139 22.64 -2.51 12.75
C SER A 139 23.12 -2.56 14.20
N ARG A 140 23.41 -1.39 14.81
CA ARG A 140 23.82 -1.29 16.21
C ARG A 140 22.67 -1.58 17.16
N ARG A 141 21.48 -1.03 16.90
CA ARG A 141 20.28 -1.22 17.72
C ARG A 141 19.76 -2.65 17.64
N ALA A 142 19.76 -3.25 16.45
CA ALA A 142 19.28 -4.62 16.22
C ALA A 142 20.05 -5.69 17.01
N LYS A 143 21.26 -5.40 17.48
CA LYS A 143 22.03 -6.30 18.36
C LYS A 143 21.56 -6.29 19.81
N LYS A 144 20.83 -5.26 20.24
CA LYS A 144 20.46 -5.00 21.64
C LYS A 144 18.96 -4.89 21.87
N GLU A 145 18.21 -4.49 20.86
CA GLU A 145 16.78 -4.22 20.91
C GLU A 145 16.03 -5.19 19.98
N ASP A 146 14.74 -5.42 20.27
CA ASP A 146 13.87 -6.19 19.38
C ASP A 146 13.66 -5.43 18.06
N ILE A 147 13.72 -6.15 16.92
CA ILE A 147 13.62 -5.57 15.57
C ILE A 147 12.32 -4.76 15.42
N TYR A 148 11.20 -5.20 16.01
CA TYR A 148 9.91 -4.52 15.94
C TYR A 148 9.82 -3.27 16.83
N SER A 149 10.79 -3.05 17.70
CA SER A 149 10.97 -1.80 18.46
C SER A 149 11.84 -0.78 17.72
N ILE A 150 12.56 -1.21 16.69
CA ILE A 150 13.46 -0.36 15.89
C ILE A 150 12.78 0.05 14.58
N VAL A 151 12.06 -0.87 13.95
CA VAL A 151 11.37 -0.65 12.66
C VAL A 151 9.97 -0.09 12.92
N ASP A 152 9.72 1.12 12.43
CA ASP A 152 8.41 1.77 12.54
C ASP A 152 7.42 1.20 11.52
N THR A 153 7.79 1.28 10.24
CA THR A 153 7.01 0.82 9.09
C THR A 153 7.84 -0.08 8.17
N CYS A 154 7.17 -0.95 7.43
CA CYS A 154 7.80 -1.90 6.51
C CYS A 154 6.83 -2.21 5.37
N PHE A 155 7.34 -2.31 4.15
CA PHE A 155 6.57 -2.70 2.98
C PHE A 155 7.47 -3.50 2.04
N ILE A 156 7.38 -4.84 2.09
CA ILE A 156 8.32 -5.74 1.40
C ILE A 156 7.53 -6.75 0.57
N PRO A 157 7.89 -7.00 -0.71
CA PRO A 157 7.27 -8.07 -1.50
C PRO A 157 7.34 -9.42 -0.79
N PHE A 158 6.26 -10.21 -0.88
CA PHE A 158 6.14 -11.47 -0.15
C PHE A 158 5.44 -12.55 -0.98
N GLY A 159 5.99 -13.76 -0.98
CA GLY A 159 5.39 -14.91 -1.66
C GLY A 159 5.71 -14.97 -3.16
N SER A 160 4.97 -15.81 -3.88
CA SER A 160 5.14 -16.01 -5.34
C SER A 160 4.44 -14.96 -6.18
N GLU A 161 3.38 -14.34 -5.64
CA GLU A 161 2.58 -13.33 -6.32
C GLU A 161 3.21 -11.95 -6.17
N SER A 162 3.26 -11.19 -7.25
CA SER A 162 3.89 -9.86 -7.29
C SER A 162 3.10 -8.79 -6.55
N ASP A 163 1.81 -9.00 -6.32
CA ASP A 163 0.90 -8.11 -5.60
C ASP A 163 0.71 -8.49 -4.12
N ASN A 164 1.57 -9.36 -3.60
CA ASN A 164 1.59 -9.73 -2.18
C ASN A 164 2.75 -9.05 -1.43
N TYR A 165 2.46 -8.56 -0.22
CA TYR A 165 3.41 -7.79 0.57
C TYR A 165 3.36 -8.15 2.05
N SER A 166 4.51 -8.20 2.70
CA SER A 166 4.63 -8.19 4.16
C SER A 166 4.76 -6.75 4.65
N VAL A 167 3.85 -6.34 5.53
CA VAL A 167 3.72 -4.95 5.95
C VAL A 167 3.75 -4.80 7.46
N ILE A 168 4.41 -3.72 7.93
CA ILE A 168 4.18 -3.11 9.23
C ILE A 168 3.70 -1.69 8.99
N ALA A 169 2.50 -1.35 9.47
CA ALA A 169 1.89 -0.06 9.22
C ALA A 169 1.12 0.44 10.43
N THR A 170 1.06 1.76 10.59
CA THR A 170 0.34 2.39 11.71
C THR A 170 -1.15 2.46 11.41
N ILE A 171 -1.97 2.07 12.39
CA ILE A 171 -3.43 2.13 12.31
C ILE A 171 -3.87 3.58 12.57
N LYS A 172 -4.54 4.17 11.59
CA LYS A 172 -5.10 5.53 11.67
C LYS A 172 -6.57 5.51 12.03
N GLU A 173 -7.31 4.53 11.55
CA GLU A 173 -8.72 4.31 11.86
C GLU A 173 -8.99 2.81 11.94
N CYS A 174 -9.94 2.41 12.79
CA CYS A 174 -10.34 1.02 12.94
C CYS A 174 -11.84 0.94 13.21
N ASN A 175 -12.54 0.20 12.35
CA ASN A 175 -13.98 -0.03 12.44
C ASN A 175 -14.24 -1.54 12.44
N LEU A 176 -15.18 -1.98 13.27
CA LEU A 176 -15.71 -3.33 13.22
C LEU A 176 -16.94 -3.33 12.32
N ILE A 177 -16.90 -4.10 11.24
CA ILE A 177 -18.00 -4.24 10.27
C ILE A 177 -18.46 -5.68 10.19
N VAL A 178 -19.65 -5.91 9.64
CA VAL A 178 -20.19 -7.25 9.39
C VAL A 178 -20.35 -7.44 7.89
N ASN A 179 -19.77 -8.52 7.35
CA ASN A 179 -19.92 -8.85 5.95
C ASN A 179 -21.40 -9.09 5.62
N SER A 180 -21.92 -8.41 4.60
CA SER A 180 -23.35 -8.50 4.24
C SER A 180 -23.75 -9.90 3.76
N TYR A 181 -22.83 -10.63 3.14
CA TYR A 181 -23.04 -11.97 2.59
C TYR A 181 -22.71 -13.08 3.59
N THR A 182 -21.51 -13.07 4.18
CA THR A 182 -21.05 -14.16 5.08
C THR A 182 -21.48 -13.98 6.53
N LYS A 183 -21.89 -12.76 6.93
CA LYS A 183 -22.22 -12.37 8.32
C LYS A 183 -21.04 -12.44 9.29
N GLU A 184 -19.82 -12.61 8.79
CA GLU A 184 -18.61 -12.60 9.59
C GLU A 184 -18.24 -11.17 10.02
N GLU A 185 -17.68 -11.05 11.22
CA GLU A 185 -17.13 -9.80 11.74
C GLU A 185 -15.74 -9.55 11.15
N LEU A 186 -15.54 -8.38 10.56
CA LEU A 186 -14.30 -7.98 9.91
C LEU A 186 -13.81 -6.67 10.53
N TYR A 187 -12.49 -6.53 10.67
CA TYR A 187 -11.87 -5.24 10.94
C TYR A 187 -11.59 -4.54 9.63
N ASP A 188 -12.16 -3.35 9.49
CA ASP A 188 -11.90 -2.40 8.42
C ASP A 188 -11.02 -1.27 8.97
N MET A 189 -9.76 -1.23 8.53
CA MET A 189 -8.73 -0.35 9.07
C MET A 189 -8.16 0.56 8.00
N GLN A 190 -7.97 1.83 8.36
CA GLN A 190 -7.13 2.73 7.58
C GLN A 190 -5.69 2.61 8.06
N LEU A 191 -4.80 2.10 7.20
CA LEU A 191 -3.39 1.96 7.50
C LEU A 191 -2.56 3.07 6.85
N SER A 192 -1.43 3.37 7.47
CA SER A 192 -0.43 4.32 6.98
C SER A 192 0.94 3.68 7.04
N CYS A 193 1.58 3.53 5.87
CA CYS A 193 2.94 3.03 5.74
C CYS A 193 3.73 4.00 4.86
N ASN A 194 4.81 4.60 5.38
CA ASN A 194 5.63 5.59 4.67
C ASN A 194 4.77 6.68 3.99
N ASP A 195 3.84 7.29 4.73
CA ASP A 195 2.87 8.28 4.23
C ASP A 195 1.92 7.82 3.10
N ILE A 196 1.94 6.54 2.73
CA ILE A 196 0.92 5.94 1.87
C ILE A 196 -0.20 5.39 2.73
N GLN A 197 -1.40 5.87 2.42
CA GLN A 197 -2.62 5.47 3.10
C GLN A 197 -3.39 4.49 2.23
N PHE A 198 -3.75 3.34 2.80
CA PHE A 198 -4.55 2.32 2.14
C PHE A 198 -5.46 1.62 3.17
N ARG A 199 -6.59 1.12 2.69
CA ARG A 199 -7.54 0.41 3.56
C ARG A 199 -7.19 -1.07 3.64
N LEU A 200 -7.29 -1.66 4.82
CA LEU A 200 -7.11 -3.08 5.05
C LEU A 200 -8.40 -3.67 5.61
N CYS A 201 -8.83 -4.80 5.05
CA CYS A 201 -9.87 -5.64 5.64
C CYS A 201 -9.28 -7.01 6.04
N ILE A 202 -9.59 -7.46 7.25
CA ILE A 202 -9.20 -8.76 7.80
C ILE A 202 -10.33 -9.32 8.66
N ASN A 203 -10.51 -10.64 8.65
CA ASN A 203 -11.46 -11.28 9.55
C ASN A 203 -11.03 -11.10 11.01
N LYS A 204 -11.99 -10.85 11.91
CA LYS A 204 -11.71 -10.68 13.34
C LYS A 204 -11.07 -11.92 13.96
N GLU A 205 -11.43 -13.12 13.50
CA GLU A 205 -10.88 -14.39 14.01
C GLU A 205 -9.41 -14.60 13.61
N ASP A 206 -8.99 -14.00 12.48
CA ASP A 206 -7.65 -14.11 11.93
C ASP A 206 -6.68 -13.03 12.43
N LEU A 207 -7.18 -12.09 13.26
CA LEU A 207 -6.38 -11.01 13.83
C LEU A 207 -5.96 -11.31 15.28
N LEU A 208 -4.66 -11.45 15.50
CA LEU A 208 -4.11 -11.59 16.84
C LEU A 208 -3.88 -10.23 17.51
N GLY A 209 -4.51 -10.02 18.67
CA GLY A 209 -4.42 -8.79 19.45
C GLY A 209 -5.54 -7.81 19.12
N GLU A 210 -5.59 -6.69 19.84
CA GLU A 210 -6.68 -5.73 19.74
C GLU A 210 -6.26 -4.53 18.87
N PRO A 211 -6.90 -4.29 17.72
CA PRO A 211 -6.58 -3.16 16.86
C PRO A 211 -7.07 -1.86 17.49
N MET A 212 -6.22 -0.83 17.46
CA MET A 212 -6.54 0.49 18.00
C MET A 212 -5.75 1.55 17.26
N VAL A 213 -6.30 2.75 17.13
CA VAL A 213 -5.61 3.90 16.52
C VAL A 213 -4.27 4.13 17.25
N GLY A 214 -3.20 4.34 16.48
CA GLY A 214 -1.84 4.50 16.97
C GLY A 214 -1.07 3.18 17.17
N ARG A 215 -1.76 2.04 17.30
CA ARG A 215 -1.09 0.72 17.25
C ARG A 215 -0.65 0.40 15.82
N ARG A 216 0.15 -0.64 15.67
CA ARG A 216 0.69 -1.04 14.36
C ARG A 216 0.14 -2.41 13.95
N PHE A 217 -0.28 -2.52 12.71
CA PHE A 217 -0.63 -3.79 12.08
C PHE A 217 0.63 -4.41 11.49
N LYS A 218 0.84 -5.71 11.72
CA LYS A 218 1.81 -6.54 11.03
C LYS A 218 1.10 -7.72 10.36
N GLY A 219 1.30 -7.92 9.07
CA GLY A 219 0.72 -9.07 8.36
C GLY A 219 1.11 -9.12 6.89
N ASN A 220 0.70 -10.20 6.25
CA ASN A 220 0.84 -10.35 4.81
C ASN A 220 -0.45 -9.87 4.13
N LEU A 221 -0.28 -9.09 3.07
CA LEU A 221 -1.34 -8.39 2.37
C LEU A 221 -1.39 -8.89 0.93
N TRP A 222 -2.60 -9.11 0.44
CA TRP A 222 -2.88 -9.10 -0.99
C TRP A 222 -3.33 -7.69 -1.38
N MET A 223 -2.54 -7.00 -2.19
CA MET A 223 -2.75 -5.61 -2.57
C MET A 223 -3.64 -5.51 -3.81
N GLN A 224 -4.67 -4.68 -3.71
CA GLN A 224 -5.61 -4.38 -4.76
C GLN A 224 -5.67 -2.86 -4.99
N GLY A 225 -6.00 -2.46 -6.21
CA GLY A 225 -6.10 -1.05 -6.56
C GLY A 225 -7.26 -0.74 -7.49
N TYR A 226 -7.94 0.35 -7.18
CA TYR A 226 -8.90 1.00 -8.08
C TYR A 226 -8.22 2.23 -8.69
N VAL A 227 -8.19 2.29 -10.02
CA VAL A 227 -7.60 3.42 -10.76
C VAL A 227 -8.73 4.27 -11.31
N ALA A 228 -8.82 5.53 -10.89
CA ALA A 228 -9.89 6.42 -11.33
C ALA A 228 -9.57 7.02 -12.71
N PHE A 229 -10.02 6.38 -13.80
CA PHE A 229 -9.79 6.79 -15.19
C PHE A 229 -10.67 7.96 -15.68
N ASN A 230 -11.27 8.72 -14.75
CA ASN A 230 -12.14 9.84 -15.07
C ASN A 230 -11.31 11.10 -15.33
N GLU A 231 -11.51 11.72 -16.50
CA GLU A 231 -10.81 12.93 -16.94
C GLU A 231 -11.32 14.23 -16.27
N ASN A 232 -12.27 14.15 -15.33
CA ASN A 232 -12.99 15.33 -14.85
C ASN A 232 -12.62 15.72 -13.42
N GLY A 233 -11.58 16.54 -13.31
CA GLY A 233 -11.53 17.60 -12.29
C GLY A 233 -12.34 18.82 -12.70
N LYS A 234 -13.59 18.62 -13.17
CA LYS A 234 -14.63 19.63 -13.36
C LYS A 234 -16.00 18.94 -13.37
N ASP A 235 -16.70 19.07 -12.25
CA ASP A 235 -17.99 19.75 -12.18
C ASP A 235 -18.05 20.51 -10.85
#